data_AF-A0A4Q9M0R9-F1
#
_entry.id   AF-A0A4Q9M0R9-F1
#
_cell.length_a   1.000
_cell.length_b   1.000
_cell.length_c   1.000
_cell.angle_alpha   90.00
_cell.angle_beta   90.00
_cell.angle_gamma   90.00
#
_symmetry.space_group_name_H-M   'P 1'
#
loop_
_entity.id
_entity.type
_entity.pdbx_description
1 polymer ?
#
loop_
_entity_poly.entity_id
_entity_poly.type
_entity_poly.pdbx_seq_one_letter_code
_entity_poly.pdbx_strand_id
1 'polypeptide(L)'
;MIYYGDNIQNLEEPDVDASFEILADSENENSLLFKTPVDILIFEYSNSYIIRSMYFDNSNSSEINEIYLNIKDITKGNIDIHMFKECLNILCYGWNYGVSGLNNENFLDFIQLLSDLSCYSESDALITLYKNLLPFLFSYAANISRSNVFNLPEIEFIKYREYFLPFLTVLYASVDIFFTSNTKELVFIEKNEIRKLYLDGMISSEKIIIRTTPIALKFMYKDYSKDKKIILSKLVFSYEILGIRISSDDRYYTAYKNSDIADLFLKRNAGICDVKTFFFSVFYTHDFKKNERIKYIEFERIDLTYDSRILGFGFYYLETLILVKCKFNKYPKVLSNVSFYFSNLKILRIIGFRLTNRFFNNLNYLKIETLDISGSNYVGSNLKFCINLPKLLKEFRMDHSYPNYNILNSMILNDNLAVLSMRGVDFTCLKNFTSFRNGQKYFHCLDLSGCILDDSMLNFFSINIRSKILILEGFANMNHK
;
A
#
# COMPACT_ATOMS: atom_id res chain seq x y z
N MET A 1 -7.95 -47.88 -28.15
CA MET A 1 -7.32 -47.88 -29.50
C MET A 1 -5.87 -47.45 -29.29
N ILE A 2 -4.96 -48.37 -28.92
CA ILE A 2 -4.21 -49.35 -29.74
C ILE A 2 -3.12 -48.70 -30.62
N TYR A 3 -1.89 -48.73 -30.09
CA TYR A 3 -0.56 -49.10 -30.62
C TYR A 3 -0.09 -48.78 -32.06
N TYR A 4 1.17 -48.31 -32.16
CA TYR A 4 2.39 -48.97 -32.74
C TYR A 4 3.57 -47.95 -32.62
N GLY A 5 4.85 -48.27 -32.40
CA GLY A 5 5.62 -49.51 -32.22
C GLY A 5 7.12 -49.17 -32.01
N ASP A 6 7.84 -50.07 -31.33
CA ASP A 6 9.30 -50.06 -31.14
C ASP A 6 10.08 -50.30 -32.45
N ASN A 7 11.34 -49.85 -32.50
CA ASN A 7 12.44 -50.66 -33.03
C ASN A 7 13.82 -50.13 -32.59
N ILE A 8 14.61 -51.07 -32.10
CA ILE A 8 16.03 -51.01 -31.71
C ILE A 8 16.88 -51.63 -32.85
N GLN A 9 18.18 -51.29 -32.84
CA GLN A 9 19.35 -51.96 -33.49
C GLN A 9 19.77 -51.55 -34.91
N ASN A 10 21.01 -51.04 -35.02
CA ASN A 10 22.11 -51.75 -35.67
C ASN A 10 23.49 -51.28 -35.14
N LEU A 11 24.36 -52.28 -34.92
CA LEU A 11 25.78 -52.19 -34.52
C LEU A 11 26.68 -51.81 -35.70
N GLU A 12 27.89 -51.31 -35.42
CA GLU A 12 29.19 -51.94 -35.76
C GLU A 12 30.39 -51.06 -35.32
N GLU A 13 31.33 -51.66 -34.56
CA GLU A 13 32.70 -51.17 -34.33
C GLU A 13 33.55 -51.32 -35.62
N PRO A 14 34.78 -50.74 -35.68
CA PRO A 14 35.92 -51.62 -35.35
C PRO A 14 37.16 -50.95 -34.70
N ASP A 15 37.86 -51.78 -33.91
CA ASP A 15 39.31 -52.03 -33.83
C ASP A 15 40.33 -50.91 -33.53
N VAL A 16 41.02 -51.01 -32.37
CA VAL A 16 42.40 -51.55 -32.17
C VAL A 16 43.50 -50.58 -32.62
N ASP A 17 44.26 -50.01 -31.67
CA ASP A 17 45.61 -50.52 -31.40
C ASP A 17 46.25 -49.93 -30.13
N ALA A 18 47.11 -50.75 -29.54
CA ALA A 18 47.74 -50.58 -28.23
C ALA A 18 49.05 -49.78 -28.28
N SER A 19 49.43 -49.17 -27.15
CA SER A 19 50.84 -49.14 -26.72
C SER A 19 50.97 -48.85 -25.22
N PHE A 20 51.60 -49.81 -24.54
CA PHE A 20 52.06 -49.81 -23.15
C PHE A 20 53.52 -49.28 -23.06
N GLU A 21 53.99 -49.05 -21.82
CA GLU A 21 55.39 -48.86 -21.34
C GLU A 21 56.00 -47.44 -21.43
N ILE A 22 56.14 -46.68 -20.33
CA ILE A 22 57.06 -46.74 -19.16
C ILE A 22 58.49 -46.23 -19.47
N LEU A 23 58.97 -45.26 -18.67
CA LEU A 23 60.34 -45.04 -18.11
C LEU A 23 60.39 -43.59 -17.56
N ALA A 24 60.30 -43.29 -16.26
CA ALA A 24 61.24 -43.49 -15.13
C ALA A 24 62.40 -42.46 -15.03
N ASP A 25 62.62 -42.02 -13.79
CA ASP A 25 63.76 -41.28 -13.18
C ASP A 25 63.74 -39.73 -13.27
N SER A 26 63.99 -38.94 -12.21
CA SER A 26 64.69 -39.19 -10.93
C SER A 26 64.37 -38.12 -9.84
N GLU A 27 64.28 -38.55 -8.58
CA GLU A 27 64.75 -37.91 -7.32
C GLU A 27 64.47 -36.41 -7.04
N ASN A 28 63.73 -36.07 -5.98
CA ASN A 28 64.19 -36.07 -4.59
C ASN A 28 63.16 -35.48 -3.60
N GLU A 29 63.36 -35.83 -2.35
CA GLU A 29 62.48 -35.73 -1.19
C GLU A 29 62.12 -34.32 -0.69
N ASN A 30 61.04 -34.29 0.10
CA ASN A 30 60.78 -33.40 1.24
C ASN A 30 60.45 -31.93 0.97
N SER A 31 59.15 -31.61 1.03
CA SER A 31 58.63 -31.02 2.28
C SER A 31 57.10 -31.10 2.34
N LEU A 32 56.59 -31.67 3.43
CA LEU A 32 55.24 -31.38 3.90
C LEU A 32 55.16 -29.87 4.17
N LEU A 33 54.60 -29.12 3.23
CA LEU A 33 53.96 -27.85 3.53
C LEU A 33 52.46 -28.07 3.38
N PHE A 34 51.79 -28.21 4.53
CA PHE A 34 50.35 -28.04 4.65
C PHE A 34 49.97 -26.76 3.91
N LYS A 35 49.49 -26.89 2.67
CA LYS A 35 48.76 -25.80 2.02
C LYS A 35 47.46 -25.68 2.80
N THR A 36 47.39 -24.67 3.66
CA THR A 36 46.13 -24.10 4.14
C THR A 36 45.20 -23.97 2.93
N PRO A 37 43.97 -24.49 2.99
CA PRO A 37 43.03 -24.27 1.90
C PRO A 37 42.79 -22.76 1.86
N VAL A 38 43.26 -22.12 0.81
CA VAL A 38 42.82 -20.77 0.47
C VAL A 38 41.38 -20.96 0.02
N ASP A 39 40.43 -20.50 0.81
CA ASP A 39 39.02 -20.46 0.42
C ASP A 39 38.87 -19.49 -0.75
N ILE A 40 38.99 -20.01 -1.98
CA ILE A 40 38.82 -19.25 -3.22
C ILE A 40 37.33 -19.32 -3.60
N LEU A 41 36.72 -18.15 -3.81
CA LEU A 41 35.37 -18.00 -4.35
C LEU A 41 35.48 -17.39 -5.75
N ILE A 42 34.97 -18.11 -6.75
CA ILE A 42 34.98 -17.70 -8.16
C ILE A 42 33.57 -17.19 -8.50
N PHE A 43 33.48 -15.96 -9.02
CA PHE A 43 32.22 -15.39 -9.50
C PHE A 43 32.16 -15.47 -11.03
N GLU A 44 31.10 -16.06 -11.57
CA GLU A 44 30.81 -15.95 -13.01
C GLU A 44 30.11 -14.62 -13.30
N TYR A 45 30.75 -13.79 -14.12
CA TYR A 45 30.14 -12.57 -14.66
C TYR A 45 29.17 -12.94 -15.78
N SER A 46 27.89 -12.63 -15.62
CA SER A 46 26.95 -12.58 -16.75
C SER A 46 26.55 -11.13 -17.03
N ASN A 47 26.35 -10.79 -18.29
CA ASN A 47 25.91 -9.45 -18.73
C ASN A 47 24.55 -9.01 -18.14
N SER A 48 23.86 -9.90 -17.41
CA SER A 48 22.52 -9.73 -16.85
C SER A 48 22.49 -9.28 -15.38
N TYR A 49 23.58 -9.46 -14.61
CA TYR A 49 23.64 -9.17 -13.17
C TYR A 49 24.95 -8.46 -12.85
N ILE A 50 24.87 -7.16 -12.50
CA ILE A 50 26.06 -6.31 -12.27
C ILE A 50 26.19 -6.06 -10.76
N ILE A 51 27.22 -6.61 -10.10
CA ILE A 51 27.76 -6.02 -8.86
C ILE A 51 28.41 -4.71 -9.25
N ARG A 52 27.79 -3.58 -8.89
CA ARG A 52 28.44 -2.27 -9.02
C ARG A 52 29.34 -2.01 -7.81
N SER A 53 30.55 -2.57 -7.85
CA SER A 53 31.67 -2.06 -7.04
C SER A 53 32.55 -1.22 -7.96
N MET A 54 32.97 -0.03 -7.50
CA MET A 54 33.98 0.78 -8.21
C MET A 54 35.27 0.00 -8.50
N TYR A 55 35.55 -1.06 -7.73
CA TYR A 55 36.67 -1.96 -7.99
C TYR A 55 36.48 -2.74 -9.30
N PHE A 56 35.27 -3.22 -9.58
CA PHE A 56 34.96 -4.00 -10.79
C PHE A 56 34.76 -3.13 -12.03
N ASP A 57 34.27 -1.90 -11.85
CA ASP A 57 34.12 -0.95 -12.97
C ASP A 57 35.48 -0.60 -13.62
N ASN A 58 36.57 -0.68 -12.86
CA ASN A 58 37.94 -0.46 -13.34
C ASN A 58 38.56 -1.70 -14.02
N SER A 59 38.09 -2.92 -13.72
CA SER A 59 38.62 -4.18 -14.29
C SER A 59 37.97 -4.59 -15.61
N ASN A 60 36.90 -3.91 -16.05
CA ASN A 60 36.24 -4.14 -17.35
C ASN A 60 37.13 -3.85 -18.59
N SER A 61 38.38 -3.42 -18.39
CA SER A 61 39.34 -3.16 -19.47
C SER A 61 40.25 -4.35 -19.80
N SER A 62 40.13 -5.47 -19.09
CA SER A 62 41.01 -6.63 -19.24
C SER A 62 40.20 -7.91 -19.46
N GLU A 63 40.59 -8.71 -20.46
CA GLU A 63 40.09 -10.08 -20.76
C GLU A 63 40.44 -11.07 -19.63
N ILE A 64 40.04 -10.77 -18.41
CA ILE A 64 40.28 -11.60 -17.23
C ILE A 64 39.00 -12.38 -16.93
N ASN A 65 39.08 -13.70 -17.11
CA ASN A 65 37.96 -14.62 -16.83
C ASN A 65 37.81 -14.95 -15.33
N GLU A 66 38.82 -14.65 -14.50
CA GLU A 66 38.82 -14.94 -13.06
C GLU A 66 39.39 -13.77 -12.26
N ILE A 67 38.57 -13.18 -11.39
CA ILE A 67 38.98 -12.08 -10.50
C ILE A 67 39.16 -12.61 -9.08
N TYR A 68 40.38 -12.51 -8.56
CA TYR A 68 40.71 -12.86 -7.19
C TYR A 68 40.42 -11.67 -6.27
N LEU A 69 39.43 -11.80 -5.38
CA LEU A 69 39.06 -10.75 -4.44
C LEU A 69 39.46 -11.12 -3.02
N ASN A 70 40.09 -10.17 -2.33
CA ASN A 70 40.18 -10.23 -0.88
C ASN A 70 38.83 -9.78 -0.31
N ILE A 71 38.20 -10.62 0.52
CA ILE A 71 36.90 -10.31 1.13
C ILE A 71 36.96 -9.02 1.94
N LYS A 72 38.11 -8.70 2.58
CA LYS A 72 38.29 -7.43 3.30
C LYS A 72 38.21 -6.19 2.39
N ASP A 73 38.44 -6.35 1.10
CA ASP A 73 38.31 -5.26 0.12
C ASP A 73 36.86 -5.05 -0.31
N ILE A 74 36.00 -6.07 -0.11
CA ILE A 74 34.55 -6.02 -0.37
C ILE A 74 33.79 -5.61 0.91
N THR A 75 34.08 -6.29 2.02
CA THR A 75 33.46 -6.08 3.33
C THR A 75 34.38 -5.18 4.15
N LYS A 76 34.04 -3.88 4.26
CA LYS A 76 34.73 -2.97 5.21
C LYS A 76 34.46 -3.31 6.69
N GLY A 77 33.82 -4.44 6.99
CA GLY A 77 33.31 -4.85 8.30
C GLY A 77 33.90 -6.16 8.82
N ASN A 78 33.35 -6.65 9.93
CA ASN A 78 33.82 -7.83 10.66
C ASN A 78 33.31 -9.17 10.07
N ILE A 79 33.18 -9.25 8.74
CA ILE A 79 32.76 -10.48 8.05
C ILE A 79 33.98 -11.35 7.81
N ASP A 80 33.98 -12.58 8.34
CA ASP A 80 34.98 -13.58 7.99
C ASP A 80 34.62 -14.34 6.71
N ILE A 81 35.61 -15.10 6.20
CA ILE A 81 35.47 -15.86 4.96
C ILE A 81 34.40 -16.95 5.04
N HIS A 82 34.17 -17.50 6.23
CA HIS A 82 33.19 -18.56 6.44
C HIS A 82 31.77 -18.00 6.34
N MET A 83 31.49 -16.88 7.03
CA MET A 83 30.20 -16.18 6.96
C MET A 83 29.90 -15.69 5.54
N PHE A 84 30.90 -15.18 4.82
CA PHE A 84 30.72 -14.76 3.43
C PHE A 84 30.37 -15.93 2.50
N LYS A 85 31.09 -17.06 2.65
CA LYS A 85 30.84 -18.29 1.88
C LYS A 85 29.46 -18.89 2.20
N GLU A 86 29.06 -18.92 3.47
CA GLU A 86 27.71 -19.32 3.87
C GLU A 86 26.65 -18.42 3.22
N CYS A 87 26.84 -17.09 3.24
CA CYS A 87 25.91 -16.14 2.62
C CYS A 87 25.71 -16.40 1.13
N LEU A 88 26.81 -16.57 0.37
CA LEU A 88 26.73 -16.89 -1.06
C LEU A 88 26.08 -18.25 -1.33
N ASN A 89 26.40 -19.27 -0.54
CA ASN A 89 25.77 -20.59 -0.67
C ASN A 89 24.26 -20.53 -0.42
N ILE A 90 23.82 -19.74 0.58
CA ILE A 90 22.40 -19.52 0.84
C ILE A 90 21.75 -18.79 -0.34
N LEU A 91 22.37 -17.72 -0.84
CA LEU A 91 21.83 -16.90 -1.93
C LEU A 91 21.74 -17.68 -3.25
N CYS A 92 22.80 -18.37 -3.65
CA CYS A 92 22.87 -19.08 -4.93
C CYS A 92 22.09 -20.41 -4.91
N TYR A 93 22.16 -21.17 -3.81
CA TYR A 93 21.65 -22.55 -3.78
C TYR A 93 20.46 -22.76 -2.83
N GLY A 94 20.04 -21.72 -2.09
CA GLY A 94 18.94 -21.82 -1.12
C GLY A 94 19.26 -22.70 0.09
N TRP A 95 20.54 -23.01 0.33
CA TRP A 95 20.95 -23.95 1.37
C TRP A 95 20.81 -23.33 2.77
N ASN A 96 19.93 -23.88 3.61
CA ASN A 96 19.70 -23.36 4.97
C ASN A 96 20.55 -24.11 6.02
N TYR A 97 21.83 -23.75 6.15
CA TYR A 97 22.71 -24.34 7.17
C TYR A 97 22.66 -23.66 8.55
N GLY A 98 21.92 -22.54 8.67
CA GLY A 98 22.00 -21.64 9.81
C GLY A 98 23.31 -20.84 9.78
N VAL A 99 23.24 -19.52 10.04
CA VAL A 99 24.42 -18.66 10.03
C VAL A 99 25.18 -18.85 11.34
N SER A 100 26.15 -19.75 11.33
CA SER A 100 26.90 -20.13 12.53
C SER A 100 27.82 -18.97 12.97
N GLY A 101 27.81 -18.64 14.26
CA GLY A 101 28.67 -17.58 14.82
C GLY A 101 28.16 -16.13 14.69
N LEU A 102 26.99 -15.90 14.10
CA LEU A 102 26.41 -14.55 14.01
C LEU A 102 26.06 -14.00 15.40
N ASN A 103 26.76 -12.95 15.84
CA ASN A 103 26.47 -12.23 17.08
C ASN A 103 25.90 -10.83 16.78
N ASN A 104 25.51 -10.08 17.81
CA ASN A 104 24.95 -8.73 17.62
C ASN A 104 25.96 -7.70 17.09
N GLU A 105 27.27 -7.94 17.27
CA GLU A 105 28.33 -7.04 16.81
C GLU A 105 28.49 -7.14 15.28
N ASN A 106 28.39 -8.34 14.73
CA ASN A 106 28.58 -8.60 13.30
C ASN A 106 27.25 -8.61 12.51
N PHE A 107 26.11 -8.51 13.19
CA PHE A 107 24.78 -8.58 12.55
C PHE A 107 24.55 -7.50 11.50
N LEU A 108 24.90 -6.25 11.81
CA LEU A 108 24.69 -5.14 10.88
C LEU A 108 25.54 -5.29 9.61
N ASP A 109 26.83 -5.62 9.78
CA ASP A 109 27.76 -5.85 8.67
C ASP A 109 27.26 -7.00 7.77
N PHE A 110 26.69 -8.05 8.36
CA PHE A 110 26.15 -9.19 7.62
C PHE A 110 24.91 -8.82 6.82
N ILE A 111 24.01 -8.04 7.41
CA ILE A 111 22.80 -7.57 6.74
C ILE A 111 23.12 -6.58 5.62
N GLN A 112 24.14 -5.74 5.79
CA GLN A 112 24.63 -4.87 4.72
C GLN A 112 25.21 -5.68 3.55
N LEU A 113 26.08 -6.66 3.85
CA LEU A 113 26.61 -7.57 2.85
C LEU A 113 25.50 -8.31 2.09
N LEU A 114 24.50 -8.82 2.82
CA LEU A 114 23.36 -9.50 2.23
C LEU A 114 22.58 -8.59 1.28
N SER A 115 22.42 -7.31 1.62
CA SER A 115 21.78 -6.33 0.75
C SER A 115 22.57 -6.14 -0.54
N ASP A 116 23.89 -5.99 -0.45
CA ASP A 116 24.77 -5.78 -1.61
C ASP A 116 24.79 -6.99 -2.56
N LEU A 117 24.69 -8.21 -2.01
CA LEU A 117 24.69 -9.46 -2.75
C LEU A 117 23.29 -9.99 -3.13
N SER A 118 22.22 -9.30 -2.74
CA SER A 118 20.84 -9.77 -2.93
C SER A 118 20.48 -10.04 -4.39
N CYS A 119 21.15 -9.39 -5.34
CA CYS A 119 20.95 -9.62 -6.78
C CYS A 119 21.31 -11.03 -7.27
N TYR A 120 22.08 -11.81 -6.49
CA TYR A 120 22.43 -13.20 -6.78
C TYR A 120 21.44 -14.22 -6.21
N SER A 121 20.42 -13.77 -5.48
CA SER A 121 19.46 -14.71 -4.93
C SER A 121 18.66 -15.39 -6.02
N GLU A 122 18.64 -16.72 -5.98
CA GLU A 122 17.66 -17.50 -6.71
C GLU A 122 16.38 -17.69 -5.88
N SER A 123 15.23 -17.79 -6.56
CA SER A 123 13.96 -18.28 -5.98
C SER A 123 13.57 -17.57 -4.65
N ASP A 124 13.06 -18.33 -3.67
CA ASP A 124 12.64 -17.91 -2.33
C ASP A 124 13.77 -17.92 -1.28
N ALA A 125 15.04 -18.02 -1.70
CA ALA A 125 16.19 -18.15 -0.80
C ALA A 125 16.33 -16.93 0.13
N LEU A 126 16.29 -15.71 -0.42
CA LEU A 126 16.29 -14.47 0.37
C LEU A 126 15.17 -14.41 1.39
N ILE A 127 13.94 -14.81 1.00
CA ILE A 127 12.78 -14.81 1.90
C ILE A 127 13.03 -15.77 3.08
N THR A 128 13.57 -16.94 2.80
CA THR A 128 13.89 -17.95 3.82
C THR A 128 14.99 -17.46 4.75
N LEU A 129 16.03 -16.84 4.19
CA LEU A 129 17.13 -16.27 4.96
C LEU A 129 16.65 -15.15 5.90
N TYR A 130 15.87 -14.18 5.40
CA TYR A 130 15.32 -13.13 6.25
C TYR A 130 14.42 -13.68 7.37
N LYS A 131 13.61 -14.73 7.09
CA LYS A 131 12.82 -15.41 8.13
C LYS A 131 13.72 -15.97 9.23
N ASN A 132 14.81 -16.64 8.87
CA ASN A 132 15.76 -17.23 9.81
C ASN A 132 16.55 -16.17 10.60
N LEU A 133 16.73 -14.98 10.03
CA LEU A 133 17.43 -13.86 10.66
C LEU A 133 16.54 -13.00 11.59
N LEU A 134 15.21 -13.19 11.59
CA LEU A 134 14.29 -12.43 12.46
C LEU A 134 14.65 -12.48 13.95
N PRO A 135 15.02 -13.63 14.56
CA PRO A 135 15.43 -13.68 15.96
C PRO A 135 16.66 -12.81 16.26
N PHE A 136 17.61 -12.73 15.33
CA PHE A 136 18.79 -11.88 15.45
C PHE A 136 18.41 -10.40 15.39
N LEU A 137 17.50 -10.02 14.48
CA LEU A 137 16.96 -8.66 14.41
C LEU A 137 16.26 -8.26 15.73
N PHE A 138 15.47 -9.16 16.32
CA PHE A 138 14.82 -8.91 17.61
C PHE A 138 15.84 -8.71 18.74
N SER A 139 16.87 -9.57 18.80
CA SER A 139 17.98 -9.45 19.76
C SER A 139 18.73 -8.12 19.61
N TYR A 140 19.08 -7.77 18.37
CA TYR A 140 19.76 -6.53 18.01
C TYR A 140 18.93 -5.30 18.43
N ALA A 141 17.63 -5.27 18.09
CA ALA A 141 16.75 -4.18 18.46
C ALA A 141 16.52 -4.04 19.98
N ALA A 142 16.53 -5.16 20.72
CA ALA A 142 16.39 -5.17 22.18
C ALA A 142 17.63 -4.63 22.89
N ASN A 143 18.84 -4.94 22.41
CA ASN A 143 20.09 -4.44 23.02
C ASN A 143 20.28 -2.94 22.85
N ILE A 144 19.86 -2.38 21.71
CA ILE A 144 19.82 -0.93 21.51
C ILE A 144 18.87 -0.25 22.52
N SER A 145 17.79 -0.93 22.93
CA SER A 145 16.80 -0.36 23.86
C SER A 145 17.18 -0.41 25.35
N ARG A 146 18.24 -1.16 25.72
CA ARG A 146 18.60 -1.42 27.13
C ARG A 146 19.87 -0.70 27.62
N SER A 147 20.63 -0.02 26.75
CA SER A 147 21.87 0.64 27.16
C SER A 147 21.66 2.15 27.44
N ASN A 148 21.47 2.50 28.71
CA ASN A 148 21.49 3.91 29.18
C ASN A 148 22.90 4.55 29.14
N VAL A 149 23.88 3.95 28.46
CA VAL A 149 25.29 4.39 28.46
C VAL A 149 25.80 4.76 27.06
N PHE A 150 25.02 4.52 25.99
CA PHE A 150 25.28 5.07 24.67
C PHE A 150 24.05 5.84 24.19
N ASN A 151 24.16 7.16 24.12
CA ASN A 151 23.24 8.00 23.36
C ASN A 151 23.45 7.77 21.84
N LEU A 152 23.21 6.56 21.34
CA LEU A 152 23.04 6.29 19.89
C LEU A 152 21.65 5.65 19.58
N PRO A 153 20.52 6.21 20.05
CA PRO A 153 19.35 5.38 20.41
C PRO A 153 18.23 5.27 19.34
N GLU A 154 18.31 5.98 18.22
CA GLU A 154 17.27 5.97 17.18
C GLU A 154 17.84 6.33 15.80
N ILE A 155 18.87 7.20 15.81
CA ILE A 155 19.57 7.73 14.64
C ILE A 155 20.26 6.62 13.83
N GLU A 156 20.91 5.64 14.48
CA GLU A 156 21.57 4.54 13.75
C GLU A 156 20.57 3.59 13.07
N PHE A 157 19.47 3.25 13.75
CA PHE A 157 18.43 2.41 13.13
C PHE A 157 17.80 3.10 11.92
N ILE A 158 17.61 4.43 11.98
CA ILE A 158 17.13 5.24 10.85
C ILE A 158 18.18 5.32 9.73
N LYS A 159 19.48 5.43 10.09
CA LYS A 159 20.61 5.47 9.15
C LYS A 159 20.68 4.20 8.31
N TYR A 160 20.50 3.05 8.94
CA TYR A 160 20.58 1.73 8.29
C TYR A 160 19.21 1.13 7.95
N ARG A 161 18.15 1.94 7.96
CA ARG A 161 16.77 1.45 7.79
C ARG A 161 16.56 0.67 6.50
N GLU A 162 17.27 1.05 5.43
CA GLU A 162 17.15 0.43 4.10
C GLU A 162 17.47 -1.06 4.15
N TYR A 163 18.52 -1.44 4.89
CA TYR A 163 18.93 -2.84 5.01
C TYR A 163 17.97 -3.67 5.87
N PHE A 164 17.18 -3.01 6.72
CA PHE A 164 16.17 -3.67 7.56
C PHE A 164 14.78 -3.75 6.92
N LEU A 165 14.50 -2.97 5.87
CA LEU A 165 13.19 -2.99 5.21
C LEU A 165 12.77 -4.39 4.74
N PRO A 166 13.63 -5.23 4.14
CA PRO A 166 13.24 -6.55 3.68
C PRO A 166 12.63 -7.44 4.79
N PHE A 167 13.01 -7.23 6.06
CA PHE A 167 12.42 -7.97 7.18
C PHE A 167 10.92 -7.72 7.36
N LEU A 168 10.38 -6.58 6.90
CA LEU A 168 8.95 -6.33 6.95
C LEU A 168 8.16 -7.43 6.23
N THR A 169 8.65 -7.88 5.08
CA THR A 169 7.98 -8.87 4.23
C THR A 169 7.83 -10.26 4.85
N VAL A 170 8.67 -10.56 5.85
CA VAL A 170 8.70 -11.85 6.55
C VAL A 170 8.21 -11.75 7.99
N LEU A 171 7.90 -10.54 8.45
CA LEU A 171 7.55 -10.26 9.86
C LEU A 171 6.29 -10.99 10.30
N TYR A 172 5.33 -11.18 9.38
CA TYR A 172 4.06 -11.84 9.61
C TYR A 172 3.85 -12.97 8.61
N ALA A 173 3.65 -14.20 9.09
CA ALA A 173 3.61 -15.37 8.22
C ALA A 173 2.41 -15.37 7.24
N SER A 174 1.29 -14.77 7.63
CA SER A 174 0.03 -14.78 6.89
C SER A 174 -0.32 -13.45 6.21
N VAL A 175 0.63 -12.51 6.14
CA VAL A 175 0.41 -11.18 5.57
C VAL A 175 1.52 -10.88 4.56
N ASP A 176 1.12 -10.55 3.34
CA ASP A 176 2.03 -10.02 2.33
C ASP A 176 2.20 -8.52 2.55
N ILE A 177 3.47 -8.09 2.54
CA ILE A 177 3.87 -6.69 2.73
C ILE A 177 4.72 -6.27 1.54
N PHE A 178 4.29 -5.23 0.83
CA PHE A 178 4.99 -4.68 -0.32
C PHE A 178 4.71 -3.19 -0.48
N PHE A 179 5.54 -2.51 -1.26
CA PHE A 179 5.45 -1.07 -1.50
C PHE A 179 5.15 -0.77 -2.97
N THR A 180 4.20 0.13 -3.20
CA THR A 180 3.83 0.60 -4.55
C THR A 180 4.37 2.01 -4.76
N SER A 181 5.46 2.15 -5.53
CA SER A 181 6.13 3.43 -5.76
C SER A 181 5.24 4.52 -6.37
N ASN A 182 4.36 4.14 -7.30
CA ASN A 182 3.48 5.08 -8.00
C ASN A 182 2.48 5.78 -7.06
N THR A 183 1.95 5.06 -6.08
CA THR A 183 0.98 5.58 -5.11
C THR A 183 1.62 5.92 -3.77
N LYS A 184 2.91 5.59 -3.59
CA LYS A 184 3.65 5.64 -2.31
C LYS A 184 2.95 4.86 -1.20
N GLU A 185 2.36 3.73 -1.54
CA GLU A 185 1.58 2.91 -0.62
C GLU A 185 2.39 1.74 -0.08
N LEU A 186 2.52 1.65 1.25
CA LEU A 186 2.93 0.44 1.94
C LEU A 186 1.69 -0.41 2.21
N VAL A 187 1.63 -1.57 1.57
CA VAL A 187 0.44 -2.42 1.49
C VAL A 187 0.60 -3.64 2.39
N PHE A 188 -0.43 -3.95 3.19
CA PHE A 188 -0.53 -5.13 4.06
C PHE A 188 -1.82 -5.89 3.72
N ILE A 189 -1.71 -7.04 3.04
CA ILE A 189 -2.87 -7.86 2.66
C ILE A 189 -2.69 -9.31 3.08
N GLU A 190 -3.78 -10.06 3.20
CA GLU A 190 -3.71 -11.49 3.43
C GLU A 190 -2.92 -12.21 2.34
N LYS A 191 -2.06 -13.13 2.78
CA LYS A 191 -1.20 -13.90 1.90
C LYS A 191 -2.03 -14.92 1.13
N ASN A 192 -2.10 -14.76 -0.19
CA ASN A 192 -2.82 -15.68 -1.09
C ASN A 192 -1.86 -16.50 -1.96
N GLU A 193 -0.66 -15.99 -2.29
CA GLU A 193 0.38 -16.68 -3.07
C GLU A 193 1.78 -16.19 -2.65
N ILE A 194 2.84 -16.88 -3.08
CA ILE A 194 4.22 -16.41 -2.88
C ILE A 194 4.49 -15.26 -3.86
N ARG A 195 4.52 -14.02 -3.35
CA ARG A 195 4.88 -12.83 -4.13
C ARG A 195 6.34 -12.46 -3.88
N LYS A 196 7.00 -11.97 -4.93
CA LYS A 196 8.35 -11.39 -4.84
C LYS A 196 8.37 -10.18 -3.89
N LEU A 197 9.49 -10.04 -3.21
CA LEU A 197 9.84 -8.93 -2.34
C LEU A 197 9.89 -7.64 -3.16
N TYR A 198 9.06 -6.64 -2.85
CA TYR A 198 9.14 -5.32 -3.49
C TYR A 198 9.02 -4.23 -2.43
N LEU A 199 10.16 -3.82 -1.87
CA LEU A 199 10.26 -2.66 -0.98
C LEU A 199 11.24 -1.59 -1.47
N ASP A 200 11.94 -1.82 -2.58
CA ASP A 200 13.04 -0.97 -3.09
C ASP A 200 12.60 0.49 -3.30
N GLY A 201 11.37 0.70 -3.79
CA GLY A 201 10.83 2.05 -3.98
C GLY A 201 10.61 2.83 -2.68
N MET A 202 10.50 2.14 -1.54
CA MET A 202 10.22 2.75 -0.25
C MET A 202 11.40 3.56 0.27
N ILE A 203 12.64 3.13 -0.02
CA ILE A 203 13.88 3.79 0.43
C ILE A 203 13.91 5.26 0.01
N SER A 204 13.49 5.53 -1.23
CA SER A 204 13.44 6.88 -1.81
C SER A 204 12.26 7.74 -1.35
N SER A 205 11.31 7.16 -0.62
CA SER A 205 10.09 7.85 -0.22
C SER A 205 10.24 8.45 1.18
N GLU A 206 10.08 9.76 1.33
CA GLU A 206 10.01 10.38 2.67
C GLU A 206 8.63 10.18 3.32
N LYS A 207 7.60 10.02 2.48
CA LYS A 207 6.20 10.03 2.87
C LYS A 207 5.47 8.84 2.29
N ILE A 208 4.65 8.20 3.10
CA ILE A 208 3.93 6.98 2.72
C ILE A 208 2.45 7.05 3.09
N ILE A 209 1.65 6.27 2.37
CA ILE A 209 0.28 5.93 2.72
C ILE A 209 0.25 4.46 3.11
N ILE A 210 -0.52 4.13 4.13
CA ILE A 210 -0.61 2.74 4.60
C ILE A 210 -1.94 2.16 4.17
N ARG A 211 -1.88 1.02 3.49
CA ARG A 211 -3.01 0.37 2.84
C ARG A 211 -3.16 -1.04 3.37
N THR A 212 -4.37 -1.43 3.79
CA THR A 212 -4.58 -2.76 4.39
C THR A 212 -6.02 -3.27 4.31
N THR A 213 -6.24 -4.50 4.79
CA THR A 213 -7.55 -5.14 4.96
C THR A 213 -7.82 -5.51 6.42
N PRO A 214 -9.08 -5.59 6.86
CA PRO A 214 -9.44 -6.13 8.18
C PRO A 214 -8.87 -7.52 8.45
N ILE A 215 -8.77 -8.36 7.43
CA ILE A 215 -8.27 -9.74 7.53
C ILE A 215 -6.77 -9.74 7.81
N ALA A 216 -5.99 -8.95 7.05
CA ALA A 216 -4.56 -8.77 7.31
C ALA A 216 -4.30 -8.29 8.74
N LEU A 217 -5.06 -7.28 9.19
CA LEU A 217 -4.97 -6.75 10.55
C LEU A 217 -5.27 -7.82 11.62
N LYS A 218 -6.28 -8.67 11.38
CA LYS A 218 -6.61 -9.80 12.26
C LYS A 218 -5.46 -10.81 12.32
N PHE A 219 -4.77 -11.08 11.21
CA PHE A 219 -3.60 -11.96 11.21
C PHE A 219 -2.42 -11.34 11.97
N MET A 220 -2.12 -10.06 11.73
CA MET A 220 -1.09 -9.33 12.49
C MET A 220 -1.37 -9.34 14.00
N TYR A 221 -2.65 -9.23 14.39
CA TYR A 221 -3.07 -9.30 15.78
C TYR A 221 -2.88 -10.69 16.41
N LYS A 222 -3.24 -11.75 15.67
CA LYS A 222 -3.07 -13.13 16.14
C LYS A 222 -1.60 -13.51 16.32
N ASP A 223 -0.75 -12.99 15.44
CA ASP A 223 0.69 -13.20 15.43
C ASP A 223 1.45 -12.09 16.20
N TYR A 224 0.77 -11.43 17.14
CA TYR A 224 1.32 -10.31 17.88
C TYR A 224 2.42 -10.76 18.86
N SER A 225 3.57 -10.08 18.79
CA SER A 225 4.58 -10.09 19.83
C SER A 225 5.10 -8.68 20.10
N LYS A 226 5.65 -8.45 21.30
CA LYS A 226 6.25 -7.16 21.65
C LYS A 226 7.38 -6.79 20.69
N ASP A 227 8.19 -7.77 20.29
CA ASP A 227 9.33 -7.55 19.40
C ASP A 227 8.89 -7.19 17.97
N LYS A 228 7.89 -7.90 17.42
CA LYS A 228 7.30 -7.57 16.11
C LYS A 228 6.74 -6.16 16.09
N LYS A 229 6.03 -5.77 17.16
CA LYS A 229 5.52 -4.40 17.31
C LYS A 229 6.65 -3.37 17.28
N ILE A 230 7.74 -3.61 18.00
CA ILE A 230 8.89 -2.70 18.05
C ILE A 230 9.51 -2.57 16.66
N ILE A 231 9.76 -3.68 15.96
CA ILE A 231 10.35 -3.67 14.62
C ILE A 231 9.45 -2.95 13.61
N LEU A 232 8.16 -3.33 13.54
CA LEU A 232 7.20 -2.66 12.67
C LEU A 232 7.16 -1.16 12.95
N SER A 233 7.12 -0.79 14.23
CA SER A 233 7.08 0.62 14.63
C SER A 233 8.34 1.37 14.20
N LYS A 234 9.53 0.81 14.44
CA LYS A 234 10.79 1.47 14.06
C LYS A 234 10.94 1.62 12.55
N LEU A 235 10.57 0.59 11.78
CA LEU A 235 10.71 0.62 10.32
C LEU A 235 9.67 1.53 9.67
N VAL A 236 8.39 1.36 10.01
CA VAL A 236 7.29 2.10 9.37
C VAL A 236 7.25 3.56 9.85
N PHE A 237 7.44 3.84 11.14
CA PHE A 237 7.42 5.23 11.66
C PHE A 237 8.72 6.00 11.46
N SER A 238 9.71 5.41 10.78
CA SER A 238 10.83 6.20 10.25
C SER A 238 10.39 7.09 9.07
N TYR A 239 9.20 6.82 8.50
CA TYR A 239 8.60 7.58 7.41
C TYR A 239 7.46 8.48 7.89
N GLU A 240 7.20 9.57 7.17
CA GLU A 240 6.02 10.40 7.42
C GLU A 240 4.76 9.70 6.86
N ILE A 241 3.88 9.23 7.73
CA ILE A 241 2.61 8.61 7.33
C ILE A 241 1.59 9.72 7.04
N LEU A 242 1.28 9.92 5.76
CA LEU A 242 0.32 10.92 5.31
C LEU A 242 -1.12 10.43 5.29
N GLY A 243 -1.31 9.12 5.13
CA GLY A 243 -2.65 8.60 4.97
C GLY A 243 -2.82 7.13 5.28
N ILE A 244 -4.09 6.74 5.47
CA ILE A 244 -4.50 5.37 5.76
C ILE A 244 -5.64 4.99 4.82
N ARG A 245 -5.53 3.80 4.23
CA ARG A 245 -6.52 3.16 3.39
C ARG A 245 -6.86 1.79 3.94
N ILE A 246 -8.14 1.53 4.19
CA ILE A 246 -8.59 0.20 4.64
C ILE A 246 -9.82 -0.19 3.83
N SER A 247 -9.75 -1.32 3.13
CA SER A 247 -10.88 -1.88 2.40
C SER A 247 -11.12 -3.33 2.79
N SER A 248 -12.33 -3.84 2.53
CA SER A 248 -12.67 -5.24 2.80
C SER A 248 -11.74 -6.26 2.12
N ASP A 249 -11.18 -5.91 0.98
CA ASP A 249 -10.66 -6.83 -0.05
C ASP A 249 -9.68 -6.12 -1.01
N ASP A 250 -9.00 -5.09 -0.54
CA ASP A 250 -8.02 -4.28 -1.29
C ASP A 250 -8.56 -3.52 -2.53
N ARG A 251 -9.89 -3.37 -2.65
CA ARG A 251 -10.53 -2.62 -3.74
C ARG A 251 -11.12 -1.31 -3.22
N TYR A 252 -10.87 -0.22 -3.95
CA TYR A 252 -11.21 1.14 -3.54
C TYR A 252 -12.04 1.89 -4.60
N TYR A 253 -13.05 2.64 -4.16
CA TYR A 253 -13.94 3.47 -4.97
C TYR A 253 -13.15 4.53 -5.75
N THR A 254 -12.16 5.15 -5.11
CA THR A 254 -11.34 6.20 -5.74
C THR A 254 -10.44 5.70 -6.86
N ALA A 255 -10.25 4.38 -7.00
CA ALA A 255 -9.47 3.81 -8.10
C ALA A 255 -10.23 3.86 -9.44
N TYR A 256 -11.56 4.02 -9.41
CA TYR A 256 -12.40 4.11 -10.61
C TYR A 256 -12.51 5.57 -11.06
N LYS A 257 -12.12 5.83 -12.31
CA LYS A 257 -12.26 7.17 -12.92
C LYS A 257 -13.69 7.47 -13.38
N ASN A 258 -14.44 6.43 -13.77
CA ASN A 258 -15.81 6.54 -14.28
C ASN A 258 -16.79 6.17 -13.16
N SER A 259 -17.79 7.03 -12.91
CA SER A 259 -18.75 6.86 -11.81
C SER A 259 -19.75 5.72 -12.03
N ASP A 260 -20.07 5.35 -13.28
CA ASP A 260 -20.93 4.19 -13.56
C ASP A 260 -20.22 2.87 -13.27
N ILE A 261 -18.92 2.78 -13.58
CA ILE A 261 -18.11 1.63 -13.18
C ILE A 261 -18.02 1.57 -11.66
N ALA A 262 -17.80 2.71 -11.00
CA ALA A 262 -17.74 2.79 -9.55
C ALA A 262 -19.07 2.36 -8.90
N ASP A 263 -20.22 2.79 -9.44
CA ASP A 263 -21.55 2.40 -8.98
C ASP A 263 -21.84 0.90 -9.22
N LEU A 264 -21.53 0.38 -10.41
CA LEU A 264 -21.63 -1.05 -10.70
C LEU A 264 -20.80 -1.88 -9.72
N PHE A 265 -19.60 -1.40 -9.39
CA PHE A 265 -18.75 -2.00 -8.38
C PHE A 265 -19.40 -1.95 -6.98
N LEU A 266 -19.99 -0.83 -6.56
CA LEU A 266 -20.70 -0.72 -5.28
C LEU A 266 -21.94 -1.63 -5.19
N LYS A 267 -22.62 -1.87 -6.32
CA LYS A 267 -23.77 -2.77 -6.42
C LYS A 267 -23.34 -4.24 -6.38
N ARG A 268 -22.31 -4.61 -7.14
CA ARG A 268 -21.79 -6.00 -7.21
C ARG A 268 -21.07 -6.43 -5.94
N ASN A 269 -20.30 -5.54 -5.32
CA ASN A 269 -19.52 -5.81 -4.12
C ASN A 269 -20.17 -5.13 -2.91
N ALA A 270 -21.37 -5.58 -2.53
CA ALA A 270 -22.10 -5.00 -1.40
C ALA A 270 -21.64 -5.50 -0.03
N GLY A 271 -20.86 -6.59 0.02
CA GLY A 271 -20.43 -7.23 1.26
C GLY A 271 -19.55 -6.32 2.11
N ILE A 272 -20.01 -6.03 3.33
CA ILE A 272 -19.16 -5.41 4.35
C ILE A 272 -18.35 -6.53 5.01
N CYS A 273 -17.07 -6.29 5.25
CA CYS A 273 -16.25 -7.23 5.99
C CYS A 273 -16.74 -7.32 7.45
N ASP A 274 -17.09 -8.53 7.89
CA ASP A 274 -17.59 -8.80 9.25
C ASP A 274 -16.49 -8.69 10.33
N VAL A 275 -15.22 -8.62 9.92
CA VAL A 275 -14.11 -8.42 10.85
C VAL A 275 -14.12 -6.97 11.32
N LYS A 276 -14.59 -6.78 12.55
CA LYS A 276 -14.56 -5.48 13.22
C LYS A 276 -13.15 -4.92 13.25
N THR A 277 -13.03 -3.69 12.79
CA THR A 277 -11.76 -2.99 12.63
C THR A 277 -11.85 -1.66 13.37
N PHE A 278 -10.75 -1.26 14.02
CA PHE A 278 -10.66 0.06 14.67
C PHE A 278 -9.97 1.04 13.73
N PHE A 279 -10.32 2.33 13.84
CA PHE A 279 -9.64 3.41 13.10
C PHE A 279 -8.09 3.40 13.25
N PHE A 280 -7.56 2.88 14.36
CA PHE A 280 -6.12 2.80 14.68
C PHE A 280 -5.53 1.38 14.63
N SER A 281 -6.32 0.41 14.21
CA SER A 281 -5.93 -1.01 14.23
C SER A 281 -4.65 -1.30 13.43
N VAL A 282 -4.36 -0.49 12.40
CA VAL A 282 -3.16 -0.62 11.58
C VAL A 282 -1.86 -0.48 12.38
N PHE A 283 -1.90 0.22 13.51
CA PHE A 283 -0.67 0.61 14.19
C PHE A 283 -0.51 0.09 15.61
N TYR A 284 -1.58 -0.26 16.34
CA TYR A 284 -1.51 -0.64 17.76
C TYR A 284 -0.67 0.33 18.65
N THR A 285 -0.32 1.51 18.12
CA THR A 285 0.50 2.50 18.80
C THR A 285 -0.45 3.45 19.49
N HIS A 286 -0.40 3.40 20.82
CA HIS A 286 -1.05 4.37 21.69
C HIS A 286 -0.33 5.73 21.65
N ASP A 287 0.64 5.89 20.75
CA ASP A 287 1.45 7.09 20.61
C ASP A 287 0.76 8.06 19.65
N PHE A 288 -0.33 8.65 20.15
CA PHE A 288 -1.23 9.56 19.41
C PHE A 288 -0.51 10.71 18.72
N LYS A 289 0.67 11.12 19.22
CA LYS A 289 1.51 12.19 18.64
C LYS A 289 1.91 11.91 17.19
N LYS A 290 2.03 10.64 16.78
CA LYS A 290 2.40 10.28 15.40
C LYS A 290 1.23 10.38 14.42
N ASN A 291 -0.02 10.44 14.91
CA ASN A 291 -1.22 10.59 14.09
C ASN A 291 -1.48 12.05 13.67
N GLU A 292 -0.80 13.02 14.29
CA GLU A 292 -0.95 14.45 14.01
C GLU A 292 -0.55 14.84 12.57
N ARG A 293 0.06 13.96 11.77
CA ARG A 293 0.42 14.27 10.38
C ARG A 293 -0.49 13.62 9.33
N ILE A 294 -1.46 12.83 9.76
CA ILE A 294 -2.35 12.13 8.84
C ILE A 294 -3.34 13.13 8.22
N LYS A 295 -3.25 13.27 6.91
CA LYS A 295 -4.07 14.19 6.09
C LYS A 295 -5.14 13.47 5.27
N TYR A 296 -4.99 12.17 5.06
CA TYR A 296 -5.84 11.38 4.17
C TYR A 296 -6.34 10.09 4.83
N ILE A 297 -7.65 9.88 4.83
CA ILE A 297 -8.27 8.62 5.25
C ILE A 297 -9.26 8.16 4.17
N GLU A 298 -9.18 6.89 3.78
CA GLU A 298 -10.18 6.23 2.96
C GLU A 298 -10.53 4.85 3.51
N PHE A 299 -11.80 4.67 3.86
CA PHE A 299 -12.32 3.40 4.35
C PHE A 299 -13.45 2.88 3.49
N GLU A 300 -13.45 1.56 3.28
CA GLU A 300 -14.32 0.95 2.29
C GLU A 300 -14.85 -0.41 2.72
N ARG A 301 -16.18 -0.52 2.84
CA ARG A 301 -16.89 -1.77 3.17
C ARG A 301 -16.35 -2.48 4.42
N ILE A 302 -16.03 -1.71 5.47
CA ILE A 302 -15.55 -2.25 6.74
C ILE A 302 -16.52 -1.95 7.89
N ASP A 303 -16.58 -2.84 8.88
CA ASP A 303 -17.28 -2.62 10.16
C ASP A 303 -16.34 -1.92 11.15
N LEU A 304 -16.57 -0.64 11.37
CA LEU A 304 -15.74 0.22 12.22
C LEU A 304 -16.30 0.26 13.65
N THR A 305 -15.50 -0.23 14.59
CA THR A 305 -15.77 -0.08 16.02
C THR A 305 -15.51 1.37 16.46
N TYR A 306 -16.59 2.05 16.82
CA TYR A 306 -16.58 3.46 17.19
C TYR A 306 -16.24 3.67 18.68
N ASP A 307 -15.16 4.41 18.97
CA ASP A 307 -14.95 5.08 20.26
C ASP A 307 -14.80 6.60 20.02
N SER A 308 -15.82 7.35 20.47
CA SER A 308 -15.91 8.81 20.29
C SER A 308 -14.75 9.59 20.89
N ARG A 309 -14.08 9.05 21.92
CA ARG A 309 -12.96 9.74 22.57
C ARG A 309 -11.74 9.75 21.66
N ILE A 310 -11.58 8.74 20.81
CA ILE A 310 -10.33 8.53 20.07
C ILE A 310 -10.29 9.36 18.78
N LEU A 311 -11.44 9.59 18.13
CA LEU A 311 -11.52 10.42 16.93
C LEU A 311 -11.22 11.90 17.19
N GLY A 312 -11.65 12.45 18.33
CA GLY A 312 -11.49 13.86 18.66
C GLY A 312 -10.04 14.30 18.90
N PHE A 313 -9.15 13.37 19.25
CA PHE A 313 -7.75 13.68 19.55
C PHE A 313 -6.77 13.22 18.45
N GLY A 314 -7.19 12.35 17.53
CA GLY A 314 -6.26 11.65 16.62
C GLY A 314 -5.99 12.30 15.26
N PHE A 315 -6.88 13.16 14.75
CA PHE A 315 -6.89 13.54 13.33
C PHE A 315 -7.16 15.02 13.08
N TYR A 316 -6.60 15.90 13.91
CA TYR A 316 -6.79 17.35 13.78
C TYR A 316 -6.42 17.90 12.40
N TYR A 317 -5.40 17.33 11.75
CA TYR A 317 -4.87 17.79 10.47
C TYR A 317 -5.47 17.08 9.25
N LEU A 318 -6.53 16.29 9.45
CA LEU A 318 -7.16 15.56 8.36
C LEU A 318 -7.78 16.52 7.34
N GLU A 319 -7.32 16.45 6.09
CA GLU A 319 -7.79 17.28 4.99
C GLU A 319 -8.78 16.51 4.09
N THR A 320 -8.65 15.18 4.02
CA THR A 320 -9.47 14.30 3.18
C THR A 320 -10.01 13.11 3.95
N LEU A 321 -11.32 12.91 3.90
CA LEU A 321 -12.03 11.77 4.48
C LEU A 321 -12.95 11.14 3.43
N ILE A 322 -12.73 9.86 3.16
CA ILE A 322 -13.52 9.06 2.22
C ILE A 322 -14.06 7.85 2.97
N LEU A 323 -15.38 7.72 3.02
CA LEU A 323 -16.09 6.59 3.61
C LEU A 323 -16.99 5.99 2.55
N VAL A 324 -16.87 4.69 2.32
CA VAL A 324 -17.60 3.98 1.27
C VAL A 324 -18.31 2.77 1.87
N LYS A 325 -19.64 2.85 2.03
CA LYS A 325 -20.49 1.77 2.57
C LYS A 325 -19.96 1.13 3.87
N CYS A 326 -19.27 1.91 4.71
CA CYS A 326 -18.80 1.43 6.02
C CYS A 326 -19.96 1.26 7.00
N LYS A 327 -19.78 0.40 7.98
CA LYS A 327 -20.71 0.24 9.11
C LYS A 327 -20.09 0.81 10.38
N PHE A 328 -20.92 1.45 11.20
CA PHE A 328 -20.50 2.02 12.48
C PHE A 328 -21.54 1.74 13.57
N ASN A 329 -21.07 1.52 14.79
CA ASN A 329 -21.94 1.65 15.95
C ASN A 329 -22.41 3.11 16.06
N LYS A 330 -23.74 3.34 16.13
CA LYS A 330 -24.35 4.69 16.17
C LYS A 330 -24.02 5.56 14.95
N TYR A 331 -23.96 4.97 13.74
CA TYR A 331 -23.60 5.67 12.50
C TYR A 331 -24.26 7.05 12.27
N PRO A 332 -25.55 7.31 12.59
CA PRO A 332 -26.14 8.62 12.33
C PRO A 332 -25.48 9.69 13.18
N LYS A 333 -25.06 9.34 14.41
CA LYS A 333 -24.37 10.25 15.34
C LYS A 333 -22.95 10.55 14.86
N VAL A 334 -22.25 9.56 14.31
CA VAL A 334 -20.88 9.74 13.78
C VAL A 334 -20.89 10.70 12.61
N LEU A 335 -21.71 10.42 11.59
CA LEU A 335 -21.82 11.26 10.40
C LEU A 335 -22.31 12.66 10.76
N SER A 336 -23.28 12.77 11.67
CA SER A 336 -23.75 14.07 12.16
C SER A 336 -22.67 14.91 12.82
N ASN A 337 -21.62 14.31 13.38
CA ASN A 337 -20.59 15.02 14.15
C ASN A 337 -19.24 15.11 13.43
N VAL A 338 -19.19 14.88 12.11
CA VAL A 338 -17.95 14.98 11.31
C VAL A 338 -17.27 16.33 11.52
N SER A 339 -18.03 17.42 11.59
CA SER A 339 -17.47 18.76 11.81
C SER A 339 -16.78 18.96 13.16
N PHE A 340 -17.22 18.21 14.18
CA PHE A 340 -16.62 18.24 15.50
C PHE A 340 -15.30 17.45 15.53
N TYR A 341 -15.21 16.36 14.75
CA TYR A 341 -14.03 15.49 14.76
C TYR A 341 -12.92 15.95 13.81
N PHE A 342 -13.26 16.63 12.70
CA PHE A 342 -12.32 16.91 11.61
C PHE A 342 -12.42 18.36 11.13
N SER A 343 -11.95 19.31 11.95
CA SER A 343 -12.11 20.75 11.68
C SER A 343 -11.39 21.27 10.42
N ASN A 344 -10.32 20.60 9.99
CA ASN A 344 -9.51 21.00 8.83
C ASN A 344 -9.93 20.32 7.52
N LEU A 345 -11.06 19.62 7.52
CA LEU A 345 -11.51 18.84 6.38
C LEU A 345 -11.87 19.72 5.18
N LYS A 346 -11.26 19.41 4.02
CA LYS A 346 -11.50 20.06 2.73
C LYS A 346 -12.24 19.16 1.75
N ILE A 347 -11.94 17.85 1.78
CA ILE A 347 -12.56 16.86 0.89
C ILE A 347 -13.31 15.85 1.75
N LEU A 348 -14.62 15.76 1.54
CA LEU A 348 -15.49 14.81 2.21
C LEU A 348 -16.22 13.96 1.18
N ARG A 349 -16.01 12.64 1.21
CA ARG A 349 -16.75 11.69 0.38
C ARG A 349 -17.45 10.67 1.26
N ILE A 350 -18.78 10.66 1.21
CA ILE A 350 -19.65 9.77 1.99
C ILE A 350 -20.51 9.00 1.00
N ILE A 351 -20.04 7.82 0.61
CA ILE A 351 -20.58 7.05 -0.52
C ILE A 351 -21.43 5.88 -0.03
N GLY A 352 -22.65 5.76 -0.54
CA GLY A 352 -23.53 4.63 -0.23
C GLY A 352 -24.14 4.65 1.18
N PHE A 353 -24.39 5.84 1.76
CA PHE A 353 -24.92 5.98 3.12
C PHE A 353 -26.37 6.43 3.18
N ARG A 354 -27.01 6.23 4.34
CA ARG A 354 -28.26 6.90 4.71
C ARG A 354 -27.95 8.20 5.45
N LEU A 355 -28.27 9.34 4.83
CA LEU A 355 -27.91 10.68 5.34
C LEU A 355 -29.12 11.37 5.96
N THR A 356 -28.92 12.10 7.06
CA THR A 356 -29.99 12.79 7.80
C THR A 356 -29.82 14.30 7.74
N ASN A 357 -30.86 15.06 8.12
CA ASN A 357 -30.78 16.53 8.25
C ASN A 357 -29.58 16.99 9.08
N ARG A 358 -29.30 16.31 10.18
CA ARG A 358 -28.23 16.69 11.09
C ARG A 358 -26.83 16.59 10.46
N PHE A 359 -26.63 15.67 9.52
CA PHE A 359 -25.39 15.59 8.74
C PHE A 359 -25.19 16.88 7.95
N PHE A 360 -26.15 17.24 7.09
CA PHE A 360 -26.06 18.43 6.23
C PHE A 360 -25.95 19.73 7.01
N ASN A 361 -26.72 19.88 8.09
CA ASN A 361 -26.73 21.08 8.92
C ASN A 361 -25.39 21.38 9.56
N ASN A 362 -24.59 20.34 9.81
CA ASN A 362 -23.29 20.48 10.46
C ASN A 362 -22.14 20.67 9.47
N LEU A 363 -22.40 20.56 8.15
CA LEU A 363 -21.39 20.83 7.13
C LEU A 363 -21.00 22.31 7.07
N ASN A 364 -21.90 23.23 7.42
CA ASN A 364 -21.61 24.67 7.46
C ASN A 364 -20.45 25.07 8.39
N TYR A 365 -20.12 24.23 9.38
CA TYR A 365 -19.02 24.44 10.31
C TYR A 365 -17.67 24.02 9.72
N LEU A 366 -17.66 23.40 8.55
CA LEU A 366 -16.46 22.92 7.87
C LEU A 366 -16.07 23.81 6.69
N LYS A 367 -14.78 23.75 6.35
CA LYS A 367 -14.20 24.41 5.16
C LYS A 367 -14.13 23.45 3.98
N ILE A 368 -15.22 22.70 3.74
CA ILE A 368 -15.28 21.72 2.65
C ILE A 368 -15.27 22.45 1.30
N GLU A 369 -14.36 22.02 0.43
CA GLU A 369 -14.24 22.44 -0.97
C GLU A 369 -14.86 21.41 -1.92
N THR A 370 -14.75 20.12 -1.60
CA THR A 370 -15.32 19.01 -2.39
C THR A 370 -16.18 18.13 -1.50
N LEU A 371 -17.45 17.97 -1.88
CA LEU A 371 -18.40 17.07 -1.24
C LEU A 371 -18.93 16.05 -2.24
N ASP A 372 -18.75 14.77 -1.94
CA ASP A 372 -19.29 13.66 -2.73
C ASP A 372 -20.20 12.80 -1.85
N ILE A 373 -21.47 12.70 -2.24
CA ILE A 373 -22.47 11.87 -1.55
C ILE A 373 -23.07 10.81 -2.47
N SER A 374 -22.33 10.38 -3.50
CA SER A 374 -22.83 9.44 -4.51
C SER A 374 -23.33 8.11 -3.92
N GLY A 375 -24.35 7.52 -4.55
CA GLY A 375 -25.02 6.28 -4.12
C GLY A 375 -25.73 6.38 -2.76
N SER A 376 -25.90 7.58 -2.19
CA SER A 376 -26.47 7.78 -0.86
C SER A 376 -27.96 8.13 -0.91
N ASN A 377 -28.69 7.73 0.14
CA ASN A 377 -30.11 7.99 0.28
C ASN A 377 -30.35 8.98 1.42
N TYR A 378 -31.16 10.01 1.17
CA TYR A 378 -31.62 10.88 2.23
C TYR A 378 -32.73 10.23 3.06
N VAL A 379 -32.58 10.27 4.38
CA VAL A 379 -33.51 9.72 5.38
C VAL A 379 -33.72 10.80 6.46
N GLY A 380 -34.52 11.80 6.14
CA GLY A 380 -34.86 12.90 7.05
C GLY A 380 -36.26 13.42 6.79
N SER A 381 -36.76 14.32 7.66
CA SER A 381 -38.08 14.93 7.46
C SER A 381 -38.05 15.93 6.31
N ASN A 382 -39.12 15.97 5.51
CA ASN A 382 -39.31 16.93 4.41
C ASN A 382 -39.78 18.32 4.90
N LEU A 383 -39.88 18.51 6.23
CA LEU A 383 -40.23 19.78 6.85
C LEU A 383 -39.22 20.85 6.44
N LYS A 384 -39.67 22.09 6.25
CA LYS A 384 -38.85 23.25 5.86
C LYS A 384 -37.65 23.39 6.81
N PHE A 385 -36.51 22.85 6.42
CA PHE A 385 -35.24 23.04 7.11
C PHE A 385 -34.25 23.62 6.10
N CYS A 386 -33.63 24.75 6.45
CA CYS A 386 -32.65 25.40 5.60
C CYS A 386 -31.30 24.70 5.76
N ILE A 387 -30.82 24.07 4.69
CA ILE A 387 -29.46 23.52 4.67
C ILE A 387 -28.52 24.66 4.31
N ASN A 388 -27.66 25.04 5.25
CA ASN A 388 -26.56 25.94 4.99
C ASN A 388 -25.37 25.11 4.54
N LEU A 389 -25.01 25.23 3.26
CA LEU A 389 -23.83 24.54 2.75
C LEU A 389 -22.55 25.32 3.07
N PRO A 390 -21.40 24.63 3.05
CA PRO A 390 -20.10 25.29 3.18
C PRO A 390 -19.96 26.39 2.12
N LYS A 391 -19.57 27.59 2.57
CA LYS A 391 -19.34 28.73 1.67
C LYS A 391 -18.22 28.46 0.66
N LEU A 392 -17.26 27.60 1.00
CA LEU A 392 -16.10 27.29 0.16
C LEU A 392 -16.34 26.12 -0.81
N LEU A 393 -17.56 25.57 -0.86
CA LEU A 393 -17.87 24.40 -1.68
C LEU A 393 -17.75 24.74 -3.16
N LYS A 394 -16.80 24.11 -3.85
CA LYS A 394 -16.52 24.27 -5.28
C LYS A 394 -17.00 23.09 -6.10
N GLU A 395 -17.02 21.90 -5.51
CA GLU A 395 -17.40 20.67 -6.18
C GLU A 395 -18.41 19.88 -5.36
N PHE A 396 -19.52 19.51 -6.02
CA PHE A 396 -20.54 18.66 -5.43
C PHE A 396 -20.90 17.51 -6.38
N ARG A 397 -20.90 16.28 -5.83
CA ARG A 397 -21.32 15.08 -6.55
C ARG A 397 -22.40 14.34 -5.77
N MET A 398 -23.44 13.92 -6.47
CA MET A 398 -24.51 13.09 -5.92
C MET A 398 -24.97 12.04 -6.95
N ASP A 399 -24.01 11.44 -7.64
CA ASP A 399 -24.29 10.46 -8.68
C ASP A 399 -25.04 9.26 -8.08
N HIS A 400 -26.07 8.78 -8.78
CA HIS A 400 -26.90 7.63 -8.40
C HIS A 400 -27.49 7.75 -6.98
N SER A 401 -27.73 8.97 -6.51
CA SER A 401 -28.29 9.28 -5.18
C SER A 401 -29.77 9.70 -5.26
N TYR A 402 -30.44 9.66 -4.10
CA TYR A 402 -31.81 10.16 -3.94
C TYR A 402 -31.82 11.37 -3.01
N PRO A 403 -31.53 12.58 -3.52
CA PRO A 403 -31.51 13.79 -2.70
C PRO A 403 -32.92 14.21 -2.29
N ASN A 404 -33.01 15.06 -1.27
CA ASN A 404 -34.22 15.84 -0.98
C ASN A 404 -34.11 17.22 -1.64
N TYR A 405 -35.27 17.80 -1.97
CA TYR A 405 -35.38 19.09 -2.64
C TYR A 405 -34.65 20.24 -1.91
N ASN A 406 -34.59 20.24 -0.57
CA ASN A 406 -33.86 21.22 0.22
C ASN A 406 -32.34 21.14 -0.01
N ILE A 407 -31.79 19.91 -0.15
CA ILE A 407 -30.37 19.72 -0.44
C ILE A 407 -30.07 20.31 -1.80
N LEU A 408 -30.87 19.92 -2.81
CA LEU A 408 -30.72 20.40 -4.17
C LEU A 408 -30.84 21.92 -4.28
N ASN A 409 -31.83 22.51 -3.60
CA ASN A 409 -32.01 23.98 -3.57
C ASN A 409 -30.76 24.67 -3.04
N SER A 410 -30.25 24.22 -1.89
CA SER A 410 -29.07 24.82 -1.28
C SER A 410 -27.83 24.71 -2.17
N MET A 411 -27.68 23.62 -2.93
CA MET A 411 -26.56 23.43 -3.86
C MET A 411 -26.65 24.38 -5.04
N ILE A 412 -27.83 24.46 -5.65
CA ILE A 412 -28.07 25.34 -6.79
C ILE A 412 -27.92 26.82 -6.38
N LEU A 413 -28.25 27.19 -5.15
CA LEU A 413 -28.06 28.56 -4.64
C LEU A 413 -26.63 28.89 -4.22
N ASN A 414 -25.67 27.96 -4.37
CA ASN A 414 -24.29 28.20 -3.97
C ASN A 414 -23.48 28.79 -5.14
N ASP A 415 -23.20 30.10 -5.07
CA ASP A 415 -22.49 30.84 -6.12
C ASP A 415 -21.04 30.36 -6.36
N ASN A 416 -20.43 29.68 -5.40
CA ASN A 416 -19.05 29.19 -5.52
C ASN A 416 -18.95 27.80 -6.19
N LEU A 417 -20.09 27.15 -6.46
CA LEU A 417 -20.14 25.78 -6.96
C LEU A 417 -19.74 25.72 -8.45
N ALA A 418 -18.48 25.41 -8.73
CA ALA A 418 -17.96 25.31 -10.09
C ALA A 418 -18.23 23.95 -10.75
N VAL A 419 -18.30 22.87 -9.97
CA VAL A 419 -18.49 21.50 -10.48
C VAL A 419 -19.72 20.88 -9.83
N LEU A 420 -20.66 20.42 -10.66
CA LEU A 420 -21.85 19.71 -10.22
C LEU A 420 -22.03 18.43 -11.03
N SER A 421 -22.06 17.29 -10.34
CA SER A 421 -22.37 15.98 -10.92
C SER A 421 -23.61 15.40 -10.27
N MET A 422 -24.59 15.05 -11.10
CA MET A 422 -25.86 14.46 -10.67
C MET A 422 -26.18 13.22 -11.50
N ARG A 423 -25.16 12.52 -12.00
CA ARG A 423 -25.33 11.41 -12.94
C ARG A 423 -26.31 10.38 -12.39
N GLY A 424 -27.27 9.93 -13.19
CA GLY A 424 -28.21 8.86 -12.82
C GLY A 424 -29.21 9.22 -11.71
N VAL A 425 -29.38 10.50 -11.38
CA VAL A 425 -30.38 10.94 -10.39
C VAL A 425 -31.77 11.00 -11.03
N ASP A 426 -32.76 10.45 -10.32
CA ASP A 426 -34.18 10.53 -10.67
C ASP A 426 -34.88 11.63 -9.86
N PHE A 427 -35.24 12.72 -10.55
CA PHE A 427 -35.89 13.89 -9.96
C PHE A 427 -37.42 13.77 -9.93
N THR A 428 -38.02 12.77 -10.57
CA THR A 428 -39.50 12.61 -10.61
C THR A 428 -40.11 12.41 -9.21
N CYS A 429 -39.31 11.95 -8.26
CA CYS A 429 -39.72 11.72 -6.88
C CYS A 429 -39.71 13.00 -6.02
N LEU A 430 -39.21 14.14 -6.53
CA LEU A 430 -39.03 15.38 -5.76
C LEU A 430 -40.29 16.25 -5.77
N LYS A 431 -41.22 15.97 -4.86
CA LYS A 431 -42.41 16.82 -4.67
C LYS A 431 -42.01 18.20 -4.10
N ASN A 432 -42.65 19.27 -4.59
CA ASN A 432 -42.60 20.66 -4.08
C ASN A 432 -41.41 21.55 -4.48
N PHE A 433 -40.66 21.22 -5.53
CA PHE A 433 -39.55 22.07 -6.00
C PHE A 433 -40.05 23.16 -6.97
N THR A 434 -40.20 24.41 -6.51
CA THR A 434 -41.02 25.44 -7.21
C THR A 434 -40.32 26.77 -7.54
N SER A 435 -39.06 27.01 -7.17
CA SER A 435 -38.39 28.29 -7.49
C SER A 435 -36.87 28.19 -7.61
N PHE A 436 -36.33 28.68 -8.75
CA PHE A 436 -34.89 28.69 -9.06
C PHE A 436 -34.37 30.09 -9.42
N ARG A 437 -35.15 31.16 -9.14
CA ARG A 437 -34.89 32.50 -9.69
C ARG A 437 -33.48 33.04 -9.40
N ASN A 438 -32.81 32.51 -8.37
CA ASN A 438 -31.48 32.94 -7.94
C ASN A 438 -30.43 31.80 -7.99
N GLY A 439 -30.69 30.72 -8.73
CA GLY A 439 -29.74 29.61 -8.82
C GLY A 439 -28.50 29.96 -9.64
N GLN A 440 -27.35 29.42 -9.24
CA GLN A 440 -26.10 29.33 -9.98
C GLN A 440 -26.38 28.86 -11.42
N LYS A 441 -25.99 29.68 -12.39
CA LYS A 441 -26.14 29.38 -13.83
C LYS A 441 -24.84 29.10 -14.55
N TYR A 442 -23.71 29.32 -13.90
CA TYR A 442 -22.39 29.14 -14.50
C TYR A 442 -21.65 28.00 -13.82
N PHE A 443 -21.27 27.00 -14.60
CA PHE A 443 -20.50 25.85 -14.15
C PHE A 443 -19.20 25.74 -14.95
N HIS A 444 -18.14 25.31 -14.29
CA HIS A 444 -16.97 24.80 -14.98
C HIS A 444 -17.28 23.41 -15.56
N CYS A 445 -17.90 22.53 -14.78
CA CYS A 445 -18.33 21.21 -15.21
C CYS A 445 -19.73 20.92 -14.67
N LEU A 446 -20.61 20.46 -15.56
CA LEU A 446 -21.96 20.02 -15.25
C LEU A 446 -22.19 18.64 -15.89
N ASP A 447 -22.39 17.61 -15.06
CA ASP A 447 -22.72 16.26 -15.50
C ASP A 447 -24.17 15.93 -15.14
N LEU A 448 -25.00 15.76 -16.16
CA LEU A 448 -26.41 15.35 -16.08
C LEU A 448 -26.65 13.97 -16.73
N SER A 449 -25.59 13.20 -16.95
CA SER A 449 -25.69 11.92 -17.66
C SER A 449 -26.68 10.99 -16.97
N GLY A 450 -27.56 10.34 -17.73
CA GLY A 450 -28.56 9.39 -17.20
C GLY A 450 -29.59 9.98 -16.23
N CYS A 451 -29.65 11.30 -16.04
CA CYS A 451 -30.68 11.93 -15.18
C CYS A 451 -32.09 11.75 -15.75
N ILE A 452 -33.07 11.62 -14.86
CA ILE A 452 -34.50 11.74 -15.19
C ILE A 452 -35.00 13.03 -14.55
N LEU A 453 -35.20 14.08 -15.36
CA LEU A 453 -35.63 15.38 -14.86
C LEU A 453 -37.16 15.46 -14.77
N ASP A 454 -37.68 16.14 -13.74
CA ASP A 454 -39.04 16.65 -13.73
C ASP A 454 -39.12 17.99 -14.51
N ASP A 455 -40.34 18.49 -14.76
CA ASP A 455 -40.53 19.74 -15.50
C ASP A 455 -39.79 20.93 -14.87
N SER A 456 -39.74 20.96 -13.54
CA SER A 456 -39.05 21.98 -12.76
C SER A 456 -37.55 21.99 -13.03
N MET A 457 -36.89 20.83 -12.92
CA MET A 457 -35.48 20.65 -13.21
C MET A 457 -35.15 20.91 -14.68
N LEU A 458 -35.98 20.39 -15.59
CA LEU A 458 -35.79 20.57 -17.02
C LEU A 458 -35.81 22.06 -17.36
N ASN A 459 -36.78 22.81 -16.84
CA ASN A 459 -36.85 24.27 -17.00
C ASN A 459 -35.62 24.96 -16.41
N PHE A 460 -35.15 24.56 -15.24
CA PHE A 460 -33.95 25.14 -14.65
C PHE A 460 -32.71 24.93 -15.53
N PHE A 461 -32.44 23.69 -15.94
CA PHE A 461 -31.23 23.34 -16.68
C PHE A 461 -31.27 23.75 -18.16
N SER A 462 -32.46 24.03 -18.71
CA SER A 462 -32.62 24.47 -20.10
C SER A 462 -32.52 25.99 -20.30
N ILE A 463 -32.62 26.79 -19.23
CA ILE A 463 -32.67 28.25 -19.33
C ILE A 463 -31.38 28.88 -18.80
N ASN A 464 -30.65 29.54 -19.71
CA ASN A 464 -29.48 30.39 -19.43
C ASN A 464 -28.35 29.71 -18.65
N ILE A 465 -28.25 28.38 -18.70
CA ILE A 465 -27.10 27.65 -18.16
C ILE A 465 -25.88 27.84 -19.06
N ARG A 466 -24.74 28.12 -18.46
CA ARG A 466 -23.43 28.17 -19.12
C ARG A 466 -22.52 27.16 -18.45
N SER A 467 -21.98 26.22 -19.22
CA SER A 467 -20.97 25.28 -18.74
C SER A 467 -19.78 25.24 -19.67
N LYS A 468 -18.55 25.14 -19.15
CA LYS A 468 -17.38 24.84 -19.99
C LYS A 468 -17.34 23.39 -20.42
N ILE A 469 -17.73 22.48 -19.53
CA ILE A 469 -17.84 21.04 -19.78
C ILE A 469 -19.27 20.63 -19.43
N LEU A 470 -20.02 20.16 -20.42
CA LEU A 470 -21.37 19.66 -20.26
C LEU A 470 -21.40 18.19 -20.68
N ILE A 471 -21.81 17.31 -19.77
CA ILE A 471 -21.89 15.87 -20.01
C ILE A 471 -23.36 15.44 -19.92
N LEU A 472 -23.87 14.87 -21.01
CA LEU A 472 -25.28 14.48 -21.21
C LEU A 472 -25.40 13.03 -21.69
N GLU A 473 -24.44 12.17 -21.35
CA GLU A 473 -24.43 10.77 -21.79
C GLU A 473 -25.68 10.06 -21.27
N GLY A 474 -26.45 9.41 -22.15
CA GLY A 474 -27.70 8.75 -21.75
C GLY A 474 -28.76 9.68 -21.15
N PHE A 475 -28.67 11.00 -21.41
CA PHE A 475 -29.70 11.97 -21.03
C PHE A 475 -30.96 11.74 -21.86
N ALA A 476 -31.81 10.84 -21.39
CA ALA A 476 -33.10 10.56 -22.02
C ALA A 476 -34.14 11.50 -21.41
N ASN A 477 -34.61 12.48 -22.20
CA ASN A 477 -35.97 12.96 -22.00
C ASN A 477 -36.88 11.75 -22.24
N MET A 478 -37.30 11.08 -21.16
CA MET A 478 -38.48 10.23 -21.22
C MET A 478 -39.61 11.15 -21.66
N ASN A 479 -39.90 11.11 -22.96
CA ASN A 479 -40.93 11.91 -23.60
C ASN A 479 -42.19 11.90 -22.75
N HIS A 480 -42.75 13.09 -22.56
CA HIS A 480 -44.12 13.36 -22.15
C HIS A 480 -45.04 12.14 -22.30
N LYS A 481 -45.58 11.67 -21.16
CA LYS A 481 -46.89 11.04 -21.13
C LYS A 481 -47.83 11.90 -20.32
#